data_AF-A0A7C8FM63-F1
#
_entry.id   AF-A0A7C8FM63-F1
#
_cell.length_a   1.000
_cell.length_b   1.000
_cell.length_c   1.000
_cell.angle_alpha   90.00
_cell.angle_beta   90.00
_cell.angle_gamma   90.00
#
_symmetry.space_group_name_H-M   'P 1'
#
loop_
_entity.id
_entity.type
_entity.pdbx_description
1 polymer ?
#
loop_
_entity_poly.entity_id
_entity_poly.type
_entity_poly.pdbx_seq_one_letter_code
_entity_poly.pdbx_strand_id
1 'polypeptide(L)' 'MRCNLETLGQALAATYEKRGGANVIADYEKTLSAVRKDEGLTKLWARYLETHSYAASIEFPETCDSVTKAMGVIKAYLR' A
#
# COMPACT_ATOMS: atom_id res chain seq x y z
N MET A 1 -2.25 6.79 -19.77
CA MET A 1 -1.86 5.37 -19.60
C MET A 1 -2.59 4.82 -18.38
N ARG A 2 -3.27 3.67 -18.46
CA ARG A 2 -3.92 3.02 -17.31
C ARG A 2 -3.05 1.86 -16.81
N CYS A 3 -3.05 1.60 -15.51
CA CYS A 3 -2.31 0.48 -14.92
C CYS A 3 -2.99 -0.86 -15.30
N ASN A 4 -2.21 -1.86 -15.72
CA ASN A 4 -2.71 -3.23 -15.89
C ASN A 4 -2.66 -3.95 -14.54
N LEU A 5 -3.83 -4.25 -14.00
CA LEU A 5 -3.98 -4.84 -12.67
C LEU A 5 -3.55 -6.30 -12.59
N GLU A 6 -3.68 -7.06 -13.69
CA GLU A 6 -3.20 -8.44 -13.76
C GLU A 6 -1.67 -8.48 -13.71
N THR A 7 -1.01 -7.65 -14.53
CA THR A 7 0.46 -7.52 -14.51
C THR A 7 0.95 -7.05 -13.14
N LEU A 8 0.25 -6.11 -12.51
CA LEU A 8 0.60 -5.64 -11.17
C LEU A 8 0.47 -6.76 -10.11
N GLY A 9 -0.61 -7.55 -10.15
CA GLY A 9 -0.81 -8.69 -9.25
C GLY A 9 0.27 -9.76 -9.41
N GLN A 10 0.61 -10.12 -10.65
CA GLN A 10 1.68 -11.08 -10.92
C GLN A 10 3.05 -10.59 -10.45
N ALA A 11 3.38 -9.31 -10.70
CA ALA A 11 4.63 -8.72 -10.23
C ALA A 11 4.70 -8.66 -8.70
N LEU A 12 3.56 -8.40 -8.05
CA LEU A 12 3.46 -8.40 -6.60
C LEU A 12 3.68 -9.81 -6.04
N ALA A 13 3.00 -10.84 -6.57
CA ALA A 13 3.18 -12.24 -6.19
C ALA A 13 4.65 -12.69 -6.32
N ALA A 14 5.26 -12.46 -7.49
CA ALA A 14 6.67 -12.79 -7.73
C ALA A 14 7.63 -12.06 -6.76
N THR A 15 7.32 -10.83 -6.38
CA THR A 15 8.13 -10.07 -5.40
C THR A 15 8.05 -10.69 -4.01
N TYR A 16 6.87 -11.14 -3.59
CA TYR A 16 6.67 -11.78 -2.28
C TYR A 16 7.28 -13.18 -2.19
N GLU A 17 7.15 -13.99 -3.24
CA GLU A 17 7.82 -15.30 -3.34
C GLU A 17 9.33 -15.15 -3.17
N LYS A 18 9.93 -14.19 -3.91
CA LYS A 18 11.38 -13.93 -3.85
C LYS A 18 11.84 -13.43 -2.47
N ARG A 19 10.99 -12.71 -1.74
CA ARG A 19 11.33 -12.09 -0.43
C ARG A 19 10.88 -12.91 0.78
N GLY A 20 10.34 -14.11 0.57
CA GLY A 20 10.10 -15.10 1.63
C GLY A 20 8.83 -14.89 2.46
N GLY A 21 7.77 -14.30 1.90
CA GLY A 21 6.56 -13.97 2.66
C GLY A 21 5.25 -14.21 1.93
N ALA A 22 4.85 -15.47 1.74
CA ALA A 22 3.52 -15.79 1.22
C ALA A 22 2.38 -15.29 2.13
N ASN A 23 2.61 -15.22 3.45
CA ASN A 23 1.57 -14.86 4.43
C ASN A 23 1.31 -13.35 4.57
N VAL A 24 2.18 -12.47 4.04
CA VAL A 24 2.02 -11.02 4.24
C VAL A 24 0.82 -10.46 3.48
N ILE A 25 0.50 -11.04 2.32
CA ILE A 25 -0.65 -10.58 1.54
C ILE A 25 -1.97 -11.05 2.15
N ALA A 26 -2.00 -12.19 2.83
CA ALA A 26 -3.21 -12.67 3.51
C ALA A 26 -3.66 -11.69 4.61
N ASP A 27 -2.71 -11.05 5.30
CA ASP A 27 -2.97 -10.14 6.42
C ASP A 27 -2.79 -8.64 6.06
N TYR A 28 -2.91 -8.28 4.77
CA TYR A 28 -2.66 -6.90 4.32
C TYR A 28 -3.59 -5.89 5.00
N GLU A 29 -4.86 -6.24 5.25
CA GLU A 29 -5.83 -5.35 5.91
C GLU A 29 -5.45 -5.07 7.36
N LYS A 30 -5.02 -6.11 8.08
CA LYS A 30 -4.53 -5.99 9.46
C LYS A 30 -3.26 -5.16 9.51
N THR A 31 -2.35 -5.38 8.56
CA THR A 31 -1.09 -4.63 8.44
C THR A 31 -1.38 -3.15 8.16
N LEU A 32 -2.25 -2.85 7.20
CA LEU A 32 -2.65 -1.47 6.89
C LEU A 32 -3.40 -0.81 8.04
N SER A 33 -4.21 -1.55 8.80
CA SER A 33 -4.83 -1.01 10.01
C SER A 33 -3.80 -0.65 11.09
N ALA A 34 -2.71 -1.39 11.21
CA ALA A 34 -1.62 -1.05 12.14
C ALA A 34 -0.86 0.19 11.64
N VAL A 35 -0.50 0.21 10.35
CA VAL A 35 0.14 1.36 9.69
C VAL A 35 -0.66 2.64 9.86
N ARG A 36 -1.99 2.60 9.67
CA ARG A 36 -2.88 3.77 9.82
C ARG A 36 -2.86 4.36 11.24
N LYS A 37 -2.65 3.52 12.25
CA LYS A 37 -2.66 3.92 13.67
C LYS A 37 -1.28 4.26 14.20
N ASP A 38 -0.24 4.12 13.38
CA ASP A 38 1.14 4.37 13.80
C ASP A 38 1.44 5.88 13.80
N GLU A 39 1.68 6.42 14.99
CA GLU A 39 2.01 7.83 15.17
C GLU A 39 3.38 8.20 14.56
N GLY A 40 4.33 7.26 14.53
CA GLY A 40 5.64 7.45 13.93
C GLY A 40 5.53 7.62 12.42
N LEU A 41 4.74 6.78 11.76
CA LEU A 41 4.46 6.90 10.32
C LEU A 41 3.65 8.14 9.99
N THR A 42 2.71 8.53 10.85
CA THR A 42 1.96 9.78 10.68
C THR A 42 2.89 11.00 10.76
N LYS A 43 3.82 11.03 11.73
CA LYS A 43 4.84 12.11 11.83
C LYS A 43 5.79 12.11 10.63
N LEU A 44 6.17 10.92 10.14
CA LEU A 44 7.00 10.78 8.95
C LEU A 44 6.29 11.34 7.71
N TRP A 45 4.99 11.08 7.57
CA TRP A 45 4.16 11.66 6.51
C TRP A 45 4.11 13.18 6.60
N ALA A 46 3.86 13.74 7.79
CA ALA A 46 3.86 15.19 7.98
C ALA A 46 5.19 15.83 7.55
N ARG A 47 6.33 15.22 7.95
CA ARG A 47 7.66 15.67 7.53
C ARG A 47 7.88 15.56 6.01
N TYR A 48 7.33 14.52 5.39
CA TYR A 48 7.39 14.37 3.94
C TYR A 48 6.71 15.53 3.22
N LEU A 49 5.53 15.96 3.70
CA LEU A 49 4.77 17.07 3.12
C LEU A 49 5.49 18.42 3.20
N GLU A 50 6.40 18.62 4.15
CA GLU A 50 7.17 19.88 4.28
C GLU A 50 7.99 20.21 3.02
N THR A 51 8.42 19.19 2.27
CA THR A 51 9.27 19.36 1.08
C THR A 51 8.62 18.89 -0.22
N HIS A 52 7.42 18.28 -0.15
CA HIS A 52 6.73 17.67 -1.29
C HIS A 52 5.35 18.29 -1.49
N SER A 53 5.33 19.53 -2.00
CA SER A 53 4.09 20.32 -2.19
C SER A 53 3.04 19.65 -3.07
N TYR A 54 3.44 18.78 -4.00
CA TYR A 54 2.50 18.02 -4.83
C TYR A 54 1.63 17.04 -4.03
N ALA A 55 2.07 16.65 -2.82
CA ALA A 55 1.34 15.75 -1.94
C ALA A 55 0.58 16.50 -0.83
N ALA A 56 0.67 17.83 -0.76
CA ALA A 56 0.15 18.63 0.35
C ALA A 56 -1.37 18.47 0.58
N SER A 57 -2.12 18.06 -0.44
CA SER A 57 -3.55 17.80 -0.38
C SER A 57 -3.91 16.33 -0.12
N ILE A 58 -2.94 15.50 0.28
CA ILE A 58 -3.13 14.06 0.50
C ILE A 58 -2.90 13.76 1.97
N GLU A 59 -3.94 13.32 2.66
CA GLU A 59 -3.81 12.92 4.06
C GLU A 59 -3.28 11.49 4.18
N PHE A 60 -2.49 11.23 5.22
CA PHE A 60 -1.96 9.88 5.48
C PHE A 60 -3.06 8.80 5.54
N PRO A 61 -4.21 9.00 6.22
CA PRO A 61 -5.29 8.02 6.20
C PRO A 61 -5.86 7.75 4.81
N GLU A 62 -5.95 8.77 3.94
CA GLU A 62 -6.43 8.61 2.56
C GLU A 62 -5.48 7.75 1.71
N THR A 63 -4.18 7.82 1.98
CA THR A 63 -3.20 6.92 1.34
C THR A 63 -3.45 5.46 1.76
N CYS A 64 -3.70 5.22 3.05
CA CYS A 64 -4.01 3.88 3.56
C CYS A 64 -5.31 3.33 2.96
N ASP A 65 -6.33 4.18 2.82
CA ASP A 65 -7.60 3.83 2.17
C ASP A 65 -7.40 3.50 0.68
N SER A 66 -6.55 4.25 -0.02
CA SER A 66 -6.22 4.02 -1.42
C SER A 66 -5.48 2.69 -1.62
N VAL A 67 -4.50 2.38 -0.77
CA VAL A 67 -3.79 1.08 -0.81
C VAL A 67 -4.74 -0.07 -0.49
N THR A 68 -5.63 0.09 0.50
CA THR A 68 -6.64 -0.92 0.84
C THR A 68 -7.55 -1.23 -0.36
N LYS A 69 -8.05 -0.20 -1.03
CA LYS A 69 -8.86 -0.36 -2.26
C LYS A 69 -8.07 -1.03 -3.39
N ALA A 70 -6.83 -0.60 -3.62
CA ALA A 70 -5.99 -1.17 -4.66
C ALA A 70 -5.72 -2.66 -4.41
N MET A 71 -5.32 -3.03 -3.20
CA MET A 71 -5.11 -4.42 -2.79
C MET A 71 -6.39 -5.26 -2.88
N GLY A 72 -7.54 -4.69 -2.52
CA GLY A 72 -8.85 -5.32 -2.67
C GLY A 72 -9.18 -5.72 -4.12
N VAL A 73 -8.67 -4.98 -5.10
CA VAL A 73 -8.79 -5.32 -6.54
C VAL A 73 -7.67 -6.25 -6.99
N ILE A 74 -6.43 -5.98 -6.59
CA ILE A 74 -5.24 -6.75 -6.99
C ILE A 74 -5.28 -8.18 -6.48
N LYS A 75 -5.91 -8.43 -5.33
CA LYS A 75 -6.00 -9.79 -4.75
C LYS A 75 -6.61 -10.83 -5.68
N ALA A 76 -7.47 -10.41 -6.61
CA ALA A 76 -8.06 -11.29 -7.62
C ALA A 76 -7.03 -11.84 -8.63
N TYR A 77 -5.84 -11.24 -8.69
CA TYR A 77 -4.77 -11.54 -9.64
C TYR A 77 -3.51 -12.10 -8.96
N LEU A 78 -3.55 -12.32 -7.65
CA LEU A 78 -2.51 -13.05 -6.93
C LEU A 78 -2.74 -14.54 -7.23
N ARG A 79 -1.88 -15.11 -8.08
CA ARG A 79 -1.90 -16.53 -8.43
C ARG A 79 -0.74 -17.24 -7.75
#